data_AF-A0ABD2XCC5-F1
#
_entry.id   AF-A0ABD2XCC5-F1
#
_cell.length_a   1.000
_cell.length_b   1.000
_cell.length_c   1.000
_cell.angle_alpha   90.00
_cell.angle_beta   90.00
_cell.angle_gamma   90.00
#
_symmetry.space_group_name_H-M   'P 1'
#
loop_
_entity.id
_entity.type
_entity.pdbx_description
1 polymer ?
#
loop_
_entity_poly.entity_id
_entity_poly.type
_entity_poly.pdbx_seq_one_letter_code
_entity_poly.pdbx_strand_id
1 'polypeptide(L)'
;MTGILKDKYFYLAEKLKKTFAKIEGLSMTTDIWTDTINTKSYLGLTAYYIEENDIKTAILGVHELDSNHTSDNVQLWILEMLNEWDLPTTKILAVIADGAANIKSALTTIFGGSKVMHCFAHTLNLVVLRALDNIKEVSEILKKLKGIVTFFKHSECI
;
A
#
# COMPACT_ATOMS: atom_id res chain seq x y z
N MET A 1 -18.64 25.06 2.08
CA MET A 1 -17.35 24.70 1.43
C MET A 1 -17.21 23.18 1.21
N THR A 2 -17.79 22.35 2.07
CA THR A 2 -17.75 20.87 1.99
C THR A 2 -18.60 20.24 0.89
N GLY A 3 -19.70 20.86 0.46
CA GLY A 3 -20.57 20.33 -0.61
C GLY A 3 -19.88 20.27 -1.98
N ILE A 4 -19.32 21.39 -2.44
CA ILE A 4 -18.68 21.50 -3.75
C ILE A 4 -17.53 20.50 -3.94
N LEU A 5 -16.73 20.24 -2.89
CA LEU A 5 -15.65 19.26 -2.95
C LEU A 5 -16.19 17.83 -3.08
N LYS A 6 -17.27 17.49 -2.35
CA LYS A 6 -17.94 16.19 -2.46
C LYS A 6 -18.57 16.01 -3.84
N ASP A 7 -19.26 17.01 -4.34
CA ASP A 7 -19.89 16.96 -5.67
C ASP A 7 -18.84 16.77 -6.77
N LYS A 8 -17.72 17.50 -6.66
CA LYS A 8 -16.57 17.33 -7.56
C LYS A 8 -15.95 15.93 -7.46
N TYR A 9 -15.83 15.40 -6.24
CA TYR A 9 -15.34 14.04 -6.02
C TYR A 9 -16.25 13.02 -6.71
N PHE A 10 -17.56 13.04 -6.46
CA PHE A 10 -18.51 12.11 -7.07
C PHE A 10 -18.50 12.21 -8.60
N TYR A 11 -18.48 13.44 -9.14
CA TYR A 11 -18.38 13.65 -10.59
C TYR A 11 -17.11 13.02 -11.19
N LEU A 12 -15.95 13.22 -10.55
CA LEU A 12 -14.68 12.66 -11.02
C LEU A 12 -14.62 11.14 -10.83
N ALA A 13 -15.14 10.61 -9.73
CA ALA A 13 -15.22 9.18 -9.46
C ALA A 13 -16.07 8.48 -10.52
N GLU A 14 -17.25 9.02 -10.85
CA GLU A 14 -18.11 8.49 -11.92
C GLU A 14 -17.44 8.55 -13.29
N LYS A 15 -16.69 9.62 -13.58
CA LYS A 15 -15.92 9.70 -14.83
C LYS A 15 -14.85 8.61 -14.88
N LEU A 16 -14.14 8.38 -13.78
CA LEU A 16 -13.09 7.38 -13.70
C LEU A 16 -13.64 5.95 -13.78
N LYS A 17 -14.77 5.65 -13.12
CA LYS A 17 -15.50 4.38 -13.28
C LYS A 17 -15.85 4.09 -14.73
N LYS A 18 -16.33 5.11 -15.47
CA LYS A 18 -16.60 4.99 -16.92
C LYS A 18 -15.34 4.72 -17.74
N THR A 19 -14.19 5.28 -17.35
CA THR A 19 -12.89 4.94 -17.97
C THR A 19 -12.53 3.49 -17.66
N PHE A 20 -12.61 3.07 -16.39
CA PHE A 20 -12.33 1.70 -15.96
C PHE A 20 -13.22 0.64 -16.63
N ALA A 21 -14.46 0.98 -16.93
CA ALA A 21 -15.36 0.10 -17.69
C ALA A 21 -14.83 -0.20 -19.10
N LYS A 22 -14.15 0.76 -19.75
CA LYS A 22 -13.68 0.66 -21.14
C LYS A 22 -12.31 0.02 -21.31
N ILE A 23 -11.43 0.13 -20.31
CA ILE A 23 -10.10 -0.48 -20.37
C ILE A 23 -10.17 -1.99 -20.18
N GLU A 24 -9.22 -2.72 -20.79
CA GLU A 24 -9.13 -4.18 -20.67
C GLU A 24 -8.64 -4.62 -19.29
N GLY A 25 -7.72 -3.87 -18.71
CA GLY A 25 -7.22 -4.13 -17.38
C GLY A 25 -6.34 -3.01 -16.84
N LEU A 26 -6.00 -3.13 -15.56
CA LEU A 26 -5.17 -2.18 -14.83
C LEU A 26 -4.24 -2.91 -13.85
N SER A 27 -3.18 -2.23 -13.43
CA SER A 27 -2.32 -2.68 -12.33
C SER A 27 -2.59 -1.83 -11.09
N MET A 28 -2.28 -2.35 -9.91
CA MET A 28 -2.45 -1.62 -8.66
C MET A 28 -1.20 -1.65 -7.81
N THR A 29 -1.01 -0.62 -6.99
CA THR A 29 -0.13 -0.67 -5.83
C THR A 29 -0.97 -0.55 -4.57
N THR A 30 -0.62 -1.31 -3.54
CA THR A 30 -1.20 -1.16 -2.21
C THR A 30 -0.09 -1.07 -1.17
N ASP A 31 -0.35 -0.28 -0.13
CA ASP A 31 0.55 -0.09 0.99
C ASP A 31 -0.27 -0.05 2.28
N ILE A 32 0.27 -0.65 3.34
CA ILE A 32 -0.31 -0.56 4.68
C ILE A 32 0.73 0.10 5.57
N TRP A 33 0.39 1.25 6.12
CA TRP A 33 1.25 1.96 7.07
C TRP A 33 0.51 2.23 8.37
N THR A 34 1.28 2.35 9.43
CA THR A 34 0.79 2.76 10.74
C THR A 34 1.29 4.16 11.05
N ASP A 35 0.36 5.10 11.24
CA ASP A 35 0.63 6.37 11.89
C ASP A 35 0.90 6.12 13.37
N THR A 36 2.17 6.19 13.75
CA THR A 36 2.63 5.94 15.11
C THR A 36 2.22 7.03 16.10
N ILE A 37 1.86 8.23 15.64
CA ILE A 37 1.45 9.34 16.51
C ILE A 37 -0.01 9.12 16.93
N ASN A 38 -0.87 8.82 15.95
CA ASN A 38 -2.30 8.65 16.19
C ASN A 38 -2.69 7.20 16.51
N THR A 39 -1.73 6.27 16.44
CA THR A 39 -1.95 4.82 16.62
C THR A 39 -3.01 4.27 15.68
N LYS A 40 -3.03 4.81 14.46
CA LYS A 40 -3.98 4.43 13.41
C LYS A 40 -3.24 3.80 12.25
N SER A 41 -3.85 2.80 11.64
CA SER A 41 -3.31 2.19 10.45
C SER A 41 -4.18 2.51 9.25
N TYR A 42 -3.56 2.52 8.08
CA TYR A 42 -4.22 2.87 6.84
C TYR A 42 -3.84 1.89 5.75
N LEU A 43 -4.78 1.61 4.84
CA LEU A 43 -4.55 0.90 3.60
C LEU A 43 -4.76 1.86 2.44
N GLY A 44 -3.71 2.08 1.67
CA GLY A 44 -3.76 2.85 0.44
C GLY A 44 -3.94 1.92 -0.76
N LEU A 45 -4.75 2.34 -1.73
CA LEU A 45 -4.88 1.65 -3.01
C LEU A 45 -4.78 2.65 -4.17
N THR A 46 -3.87 2.37 -5.10
CA THR A 46 -3.65 3.21 -6.29
C THR A 46 -3.70 2.34 -7.54
N ALA A 47 -4.46 2.78 -8.54
CA ALA A 47 -4.59 2.13 -9.83
C ALA A 47 -3.72 2.82 -10.90
N TYR A 48 -3.18 2.00 -11.81
CA TYR A 48 -2.38 2.40 -12.95
C TYR A 48 -2.98 1.75 -14.20
N TYR A 49 -3.31 2.56 -15.20
CA TYR A 49 -3.99 2.12 -16.42
C TYR A 49 -3.46 2.90 -17.61
N ILE A 50 -3.72 2.40 -18.82
CA ILE A 50 -3.35 3.07 -20.06
C ILE A 50 -4.56 3.78 -20.64
N GLU A 51 -4.41 5.05 -20.98
CA GLU A 51 -5.41 5.86 -21.68
C GLU A 51 -4.66 6.73 -22.71
N GLU A 52 -5.08 6.69 -23.97
CA GLU A 52 -4.46 7.48 -25.05
C GLU A 52 -2.94 7.25 -25.22
N ASN A 53 -2.48 6.02 -24.99
CA ASN A 53 -1.06 5.61 -24.99
C ASN A 53 -0.20 6.16 -23.84
N ASP A 54 -0.81 6.83 -22.86
CA ASP A 54 -0.14 7.25 -21.64
C ASP A 54 -0.53 6.38 -20.46
N ILE A 55 0.41 6.19 -19.53
CA ILE A 55 0.10 5.65 -18.20
C ILE A 55 -0.57 6.75 -17.38
N LYS A 56 -1.79 6.48 -16.93
CA LYS A 56 -2.51 7.31 -15.97
C LYS A 56 -2.53 6.62 -14.61
N THR A 57 -2.64 7.44 -13.58
CA THR A 57 -2.68 6.98 -12.18
C THR A 57 -3.89 7.57 -11.49
N ALA A 58 -4.56 6.76 -10.68
CA ALA A 58 -5.66 7.20 -9.84
C ALA A 58 -5.53 6.60 -8.44
N ILE A 59 -5.60 7.46 -7.43
CA ILE A 59 -5.71 7.01 -6.03
C ILE A 59 -7.16 6.61 -5.83
N LEU A 60 -7.40 5.32 -5.57
CA LEU A 60 -8.72 4.77 -5.33
C LEU A 60 -9.20 5.10 -3.92
N GLY A 61 -8.27 5.19 -2.97
CA GLY A 61 -8.59 5.67 -1.64
C GLY A 61 -7.51 5.35 -0.62
N VAL A 62 -7.79 5.84 0.58
CA VAL A 62 -7.08 5.51 1.80
C VAL A 62 -8.12 5.09 2.81
N HIS A 63 -8.09 3.83 3.23
CA HIS A 63 -9.02 3.26 4.19
C HIS A 63 -8.36 3.20 5.56
N GLU A 64 -8.99 3.78 6.58
CA GLU A 64 -8.52 3.63 7.97
C GLU A 64 -8.85 2.22 8.46
N LEU A 65 -7.85 1.53 9.00
CA LEU A 65 -7.98 0.16 9.49
C LEU A 65 -8.34 0.19 10.98
N ASP A 66 -9.46 -0.42 11.33
CA ASP A 66 -10.03 -0.45 12.68
C ASP A 66 -9.77 -1.77 13.43
N SER A 67 -9.16 -2.76 12.76
CA SER A 67 -8.93 -4.09 13.29
C SER A 67 -7.54 -4.63 12.94
N ASN A 68 -7.21 -5.80 13.49
CA ASN A 68 -5.92 -6.45 13.29
C ASN A 68 -5.65 -6.67 11.80
N HIS A 69 -4.41 -6.46 11.36
CA HIS A 69 -4.01 -6.62 9.95
C HIS A 69 -3.85 -8.09 9.55
N THR A 70 -4.83 -8.94 9.87
CA THR A 70 -4.86 -10.34 9.44
C THR A 70 -5.04 -10.42 7.92
N SER A 71 -4.63 -11.54 7.32
CA SER A 71 -4.84 -11.77 5.89
C SER A 71 -6.33 -11.64 5.51
N ASP A 72 -7.25 -12.08 6.36
CA ASP A 72 -8.69 -12.05 6.06
C ASP A 72 -9.25 -10.63 6.08
N ASN A 73 -8.86 -9.81 7.04
CA ASN A 73 -9.29 -8.41 7.10
C ASN A 73 -8.73 -7.62 5.90
N VAL A 74 -7.46 -7.83 5.55
CA VAL A 74 -6.87 -7.18 4.37
C VAL A 74 -7.59 -7.59 3.08
N GLN A 75 -8.03 -8.84 2.96
CA GLN A 75 -8.83 -9.27 1.81
C GLN A 75 -10.16 -8.52 1.73
N LEU A 76 -10.88 -8.42 2.86
CA LEU A 76 -12.16 -7.73 2.94
C LEU A 76 -12.03 -6.27 2.52
N TRP A 77 -11.09 -5.52 3.11
CA TRP A 77 -10.90 -4.10 2.81
C TRP A 77 -10.55 -3.86 1.34
N ILE A 78 -9.67 -4.67 0.75
CA ILE A 78 -9.31 -4.53 -0.67
C ILE A 78 -10.52 -4.80 -1.56
N LEU A 79 -11.31 -5.85 -1.27
CA LEU A 79 -12.50 -6.19 -2.04
C LEU A 79 -13.59 -5.12 -1.91
N GLU A 80 -13.78 -4.54 -0.73
CA GLU A 80 -14.70 -3.42 -0.50
C GLU A 80 -14.30 -2.21 -1.34
N MET A 81 -13.03 -1.79 -1.29
CA MET A 81 -12.53 -0.70 -2.12
C MET A 81 -12.70 -1.00 -3.61
N LEU A 82 -12.43 -2.23 -4.07
CA LEU A 82 -12.67 -2.58 -5.47
C LEU A 82 -14.15 -2.51 -5.88
N ASN A 83 -15.05 -2.95 -5.00
CA ASN A 83 -16.49 -2.87 -5.23
C ASN A 83 -16.98 -1.41 -5.28
N GLU A 84 -16.46 -0.52 -4.44
CA GLU A 84 -16.78 0.91 -4.48
C GLU A 84 -16.46 1.55 -5.84
N TRP A 85 -15.43 1.02 -6.53
CA TRP A 85 -14.97 1.48 -7.84
C TRP A 85 -15.53 0.70 -9.03
N ASP A 86 -16.47 -0.23 -8.82
CA ASP A 86 -17.02 -1.12 -9.85
C ASP A 86 -15.93 -1.88 -10.62
N LEU A 87 -14.86 -2.26 -9.92
CA LEU A 87 -13.68 -2.92 -10.49
C LEU A 87 -13.69 -4.43 -10.19
N PRO A 88 -14.03 -5.29 -11.16
CA PRO A 88 -13.93 -6.72 -10.96
C PRO A 88 -12.48 -7.16 -10.87
N THR A 89 -12.19 -8.15 -10.01
CA THR A 89 -10.83 -8.71 -9.82
C THR A 89 -10.22 -9.26 -11.11
N THR A 90 -11.05 -9.64 -12.09
CA THR A 90 -10.62 -10.11 -13.42
C THR A 90 -9.93 -9.05 -14.25
N LYS A 91 -10.23 -7.75 -14.03
CA LYS A 91 -9.53 -6.63 -14.70
C LYS A 91 -8.19 -6.29 -14.07
N ILE A 92 -7.86 -6.87 -12.92
CA ILE A 92 -6.58 -6.64 -12.26
C ILE A 92 -5.52 -7.53 -12.91
N LEU A 93 -4.55 -6.90 -13.55
CA LEU A 93 -3.45 -7.56 -14.25
C LEU A 93 -2.28 -7.86 -13.31
N ALA A 94 -1.98 -6.92 -12.41
CA ALA A 94 -0.95 -7.07 -11.41
C ALA A 94 -1.25 -6.23 -10.17
N VAL A 95 -0.77 -6.68 -9.02
CA VAL A 95 -0.77 -5.92 -7.77
C VAL A 95 0.62 -5.91 -7.15
N ILE A 96 1.11 -4.73 -6.84
CA ILE A 96 2.39 -4.49 -6.21
C ILE A 96 2.16 -4.10 -4.76
N ALA A 97 2.83 -4.77 -3.83
CA ALA A 97 2.71 -4.48 -2.39
C ALA A 97 4.05 -4.60 -1.67
N ASP A 98 4.12 -4.09 -0.44
CA ASP A 98 5.21 -4.46 0.45
C ASP A 98 5.19 -5.98 0.71
N GLY A 99 6.34 -6.54 1.09
CA GLY A 99 6.49 -7.98 1.23
C GLY A 99 5.87 -8.56 2.50
N ALA A 100 5.03 -7.82 3.22
CA ALA A 100 4.50 -8.28 4.49
C ALA A 100 3.66 -9.56 4.29
N ALA A 101 3.81 -10.51 5.20
CA ALA A 101 3.21 -11.84 5.05
C ALA A 101 1.69 -11.79 4.87
N ASN A 102 1.00 -10.92 5.63
CA ASN A 102 -0.46 -10.85 5.61
C ASN A 102 -0.99 -10.22 4.32
N ILE A 103 -0.39 -9.13 3.83
CA ILE A 103 -0.81 -8.52 2.56
C ILE A 103 -0.49 -9.42 1.38
N LYS A 104 0.68 -10.08 1.37
CA LYS A 104 1.04 -11.04 0.33
C LYS A 104 0.05 -12.21 0.28
N SER A 105 -0.30 -12.75 1.44
CA SER A 105 -1.29 -13.82 1.57
C SER A 105 -2.65 -13.38 1.02
N ALA A 106 -3.14 -12.22 1.47
CA ALA A 106 -4.41 -11.64 1.02
C ALA A 106 -4.48 -11.46 -0.50
N LEU A 107 -3.46 -10.82 -1.08
CA LEU A 107 -3.38 -10.57 -2.52
C LEU A 107 -3.27 -11.86 -3.34
N THR A 108 -2.53 -12.84 -2.83
CA THR A 108 -2.39 -14.14 -3.49
C THR A 108 -3.74 -14.87 -3.54
N THR A 109 -4.54 -14.79 -2.47
CA THR A 109 -5.89 -15.37 -2.43
C THR A 109 -6.84 -14.65 -3.38
N ILE A 110 -6.81 -13.31 -3.44
CA ILE A 110 -7.75 -12.53 -4.28
C ILE A 110 -7.41 -12.64 -5.77
N PHE A 111 -6.15 -12.46 -6.14
CA PHE A 111 -5.73 -12.27 -7.54
C PHE A 111 -4.97 -13.45 -8.13
N GLY A 112 -4.54 -14.40 -7.30
CA GLY A 112 -3.61 -15.46 -7.69
C GLY A 112 -2.15 -14.99 -7.61
N GLY A 113 -1.26 -15.88 -7.16
CA GLY A 113 0.14 -15.55 -6.88
C GLY A 113 0.94 -15.06 -8.09
N SER A 114 0.54 -15.40 -9.32
CA SER A 114 1.21 -14.94 -10.55
C SER A 114 1.01 -13.45 -10.84
N LYS A 115 0.01 -12.82 -10.23
CA LYS A 115 -0.28 -11.39 -10.39
C LYS A 115 0.31 -10.53 -9.27
N VAL A 116 0.84 -11.13 -8.22
CA VAL A 116 1.37 -10.39 -7.06
C VAL A 116 2.86 -10.18 -7.21
N MET A 117 3.28 -8.92 -7.19
CA MET A 117 4.67 -8.52 -7.27
C MET A 117 5.11 -7.82 -5.98
N HIS A 118 6.36 -8.09 -5.58
CA HIS A 118 6.94 -7.43 -4.43
C HIS A 118 7.43 -6.04 -4.81
N CYS A 119 7.17 -5.04 -3.97
CA CYS A 119 7.62 -3.68 -4.16
C CYS A 119 9.14 -3.63 -4.35
N PHE A 120 9.57 -3.05 -5.47
CA PHE A 120 10.98 -2.95 -5.81
C PHE A 120 11.76 -2.08 -4.81
N ALA A 121 11.18 -0.95 -4.39
CA ALA A 121 11.81 -0.06 -3.41
C ALA A 121 12.01 -0.76 -2.06
N HIS A 122 11.00 -1.51 -1.60
CA HIS A 122 11.12 -2.31 -0.38
C HIS A 122 12.18 -3.40 -0.54
N THR A 123 12.19 -4.09 -1.69
CA THR A 123 13.22 -5.10 -2.01
C THR A 123 14.62 -4.51 -1.97
N LEU A 124 14.83 -3.34 -2.59
CA LEU A 124 16.11 -2.64 -2.58
C LEU A 124 16.53 -2.26 -1.16
N ASN A 125 15.61 -1.73 -0.35
CA ASN A 125 15.86 -1.44 1.05
C ASN A 125 16.30 -2.70 1.83
N LEU A 126 15.62 -3.83 1.63
CA LEU A 126 16.01 -5.10 2.26
C LEU A 126 17.40 -5.57 1.81
N VAL A 127 17.76 -5.39 0.54
CA VAL A 127 19.11 -5.72 0.04
C VAL A 127 20.16 -4.89 0.77
N VAL A 128 19.96 -3.57 0.87
CA VAL A 128 20.89 -2.67 1.56
C VAL A 128 21.00 -3.04 3.05
N LEU A 129 19.87 -3.23 3.73
CA LEU A 129 19.86 -3.61 5.14
C LEU A 129 20.61 -4.93 5.39
N ARG A 130 20.34 -5.96 4.58
CA ARG A 130 21.04 -7.24 4.68
C ARG A 130 22.54 -7.11 4.39
N ALA A 131 22.93 -6.28 3.42
CA ALA A 131 24.34 -6.04 3.12
C ALA A 131 25.05 -5.38 4.31
N LEU A 132 24.43 -4.39 4.95
CA LEU A 132 24.98 -3.72 6.14
C LEU A 132 25.04 -4.66 7.35
N ASP A 133 24.03 -5.50 7.56
CA ASP A 133 24.00 -6.48 8.66
C ASP A 133 25.09 -7.55 8.51
N ASN A 134 25.52 -7.85 7.28
CA ASN A 134 26.61 -8.78 7.00
C ASN A 134 28.01 -8.18 7.20
N ILE A 135 28.13 -6.87 7.42
CA ILE A 135 29.40 -6.20 7.76
C ILE A 135 29.44 -6.00 9.27
N LYS A 136 30.23 -6.83 9.96
CA LYS A 136 30.26 -6.89 11.43
C LYS A 136 30.57 -5.54 12.07
N GLU A 137 31.55 -4.81 11.53
CA GLU A 137 31.98 -3.50 12.02
C GLU A 137 30.86 -2.47 11.95
N VAL A 138 30.12 -2.45 10.82
CA VAL A 138 28.97 -1.57 10.64
C VAL A 138 27.84 -1.97 11.59
N SER A 139 27.56 -3.25 11.73
CA SER A 139 26.54 -3.75 12.66
C SER A 139 26.85 -3.36 14.11
N GLU A 140 28.11 -3.42 14.54
CA GLU A 140 28.53 -2.98 15.88
C GLU A 140 28.36 -1.47 16.09
N ILE A 141 28.71 -0.66 15.09
CA ILE A 141 28.49 0.80 15.14
C ILE A 141 27.00 1.11 15.22
N LEU A 142 26.18 0.49 14.37
CA LEU A 142 24.73 0.67 14.35
C LEU A 142 24.09 0.27 15.68
N LYS A 143 24.56 -0.79 16.34
CA LYS A 143 24.09 -1.18 17.67
C LYS A 143 24.38 -0.10 18.72
N LYS A 144 25.58 0.47 18.73
CA LYS A 144 25.93 1.58 19.64
C LYS A 144 25.07 2.82 19.39
N LEU A 145 24.88 3.20 18.12
CA LEU A 145 24.03 4.33 17.74
C LEU A 145 22.57 4.10 18.13
N LYS A 146 22.02 2.90 17.89
CA LYS A 146 20.68 2.53 18.35
C LYS A 146 20.57 2.63 19.87
N GLY A 147 21.59 2.21 20.62
CA GLY A 147 21.64 2.36 22.07
C GLY A 147 21.51 3.82 22.54
N ILE A 148 22.23 4.75 21.88
CA ILE A 148 22.12 6.18 22.15
C ILE A 148 20.71 6.69 21.85
N VAL A 149 20.17 6.37 20.67
CA VAL A 149 18.81 6.78 20.28
C VAL A 149 17.76 6.23 21.24
N THR A 150 17.86 4.96 21.64
CA THR A 150 16.98 4.33 22.62
C THR A 150 17.07 5.01 23.98
N PHE A 151 18.28 5.36 24.44
CA PHE A 151 18.47 6.11 25.68
C PHE A 151 17.74 7.46 25.64
N PHE A 152 17.89 8.24 24.56
CA PHE A 152 17.21 9.53 24.41
C PHE A 152 15.70 9.43 24.14
N LYS A 153 15.21 8.31 23.58
CA LYS A 153 13.77 8.08 23.43
C LYS A 153 13.08 7.71 24.75
N HIS A 154 13.79 7.03 25.66
CA HIS A 154 13.26 6.64 26.97
C HIS A 154 13.48 7.68 28.06
N SER A 155 14.55 8.46 27.93
CA SER A 155 14.74 9.61 28.79
C SER A 155 13.79 10.70 28.29
N GLU A 156 12.79 11.07 29.10
CA GLU A 156 12.13 12.37 28.93
C GLU A 156 13.19 13.45 29.16
N CYS A 157 13.98 13.73 28.12
CA CYS A 157 14.73 14.96 28.05
C CYS A 157 13.69 16.05 27.83
N ILE A 158 13.41 16.76 28.93
CA ILE A 158 12.79 18.09 29.02
C ILE A 158 13.07 18.93 27.77
#